data_AF-A0A4R3KLX7-F1
#
_entry.id   AF-A0A4R3KLX7-F1
#
_cell.length_a   1.000
_cell.length_b   1.000
_cell.length_c   1.000
_cell.angle_alpha   90.00
_cell.angle_beta   90.00
_cell.angle_gamma   90.00
#
_symmetry.space_group_name_H-M   'P 1'
#
loop_
_entity.id
_entity.type
_entity.pdbx_description
1 polymer ?
#
loop_
_entity_poly.entity_id
_entity_poly.type
_entity_poly.pdbx_seq_one_letter_code
_entity_poly.pdbx_strand_id
1 'polypeptide(L)'
;MLLKKTTKSFLKGLIILTLILILIYMIIGSNFLHIFTNNFMFDIREVKVYGKTYIEGKLDWSSIRQTSILLIYAVYIIAFIISEVFIMRKVLEVKNAVALEIHERIQMLKNNLVPENKLEYLGIDKEIKALIEERNELIKQNQDQVIQHNQSMAFLAHDLKTPLTSIFGYVSLLLDEPNISEENRKKYLKII
;
A
#
# COMPACT_ATOMS: atom_id res chain seq x y z
N MET A 1 18.61 -20.88 6.31
CA MET A 1 18.54 -19.41 6.50
C MET A 1 17.43 -18.99 7.49
N LEU A 2 16.25 -19.63 7.47
CA LEU A 2 15.11 -19.33 8.37
C LEU A 2 15.39 -19.54 9.88
N LEU A 3 16.13 -20.60 10.26
CA LEU A 3 16.50 -20.87 11.66
C LEU A 3 17.36 -19.76 12.31
N LYS A 4 18.14 -19.03 11.51
CA LYS A 4 19.00 -17.93 11.96
C LYS A 4 18.22 -16.63 12.21
N LYS A 5 17.05 -16.47 11.58
CA LYS A 5 16.16 -15.30 11.74
C LYS A 5 15.27 -15.45 12.99
N THR A 6 14.77 -16.67 13.25
CA THR A 6 13.95 -16.98 14.44
C THR A 6 14.76 -16.90 15.74
N THR A 7 15.99 -17.44 15.74
CA THR A 7 16.92 -17.36 16.89
C THR A 7 17.32 -15.93 17.26
N LYS A 8 17.57 -15.06 16.27
CA LYS A 8 17.84 -13.63 16.51
C LYS A 8 16.63 -12.88 17.06
N SER A 9 15.42 -13.23 16.63
CA SER A 9 14.18 -12.62 17.16
C SER A 9 13.91 -13.06 18.60
N PHE A 10 14.17 -14.32 18.93
CA PHE A 10 14.03 -14.86 20.28
C PHE A 10 15.01 -14.20 21.26
N LEU A 11 16.29 -14.05 20.87
CA LEU A 11 17.31 -13.43 21.71
C LEU A 11 16.99 -11.95 22.02
N LYS A 12 16.47 -11.19 21.04
CA LYS A 12 16.00 -9.82 21.26
C LYS A 12 14.84 -9.76 22.25
N GLY A 13 13.89 -10.68 22.14
CA GLY A 13 12.77 -10.80 23.09
C GLY A 13 13.24 -11.11 24.51
N LEU A 14 14.21 -12.03 24.66
CA LEU A 14 14.79 -12.40 25.95
C LEU A 14 15.54 -11.23 26.62
N ILE A 15 16.30 -10.45 25.85
CA ILE A 15 16.98 -9.24 26.36
C ILE A 15 15.96 -8.19 26.82
N ILE A 16 14.88 -7.99 26.07
CA ILE A 16 13.82 -7.04 26.46
C ILE A 16 13.15 -7.50 27.74
N LEU A 17 12.84 -8.80 27.87
CA LEU A 17 12.24 -9.37 29.08
C LEU A 17 13.13 -9.17 30.31
N THR A 18 14.43 -9.45 30.21
CA THR A 18 15.36 -9.27 31.33
C THR A 18 15.48 -7.81 31.74
N LEU A 19 15.48 -6.88 30.78
CA LEU A 19 15.49 -5.44 31.05
C LEU A 19 14.22 -4.97 31.77
N ILE A 20 13.06 -5.49 31.35
CA ILE A 20 11.77 -5.21 32.02
C ILE A 20 11.78 -5.77 33.45
N LEU A 21 12.28 -6.99 33.66
CA LEU A 21 12.37 -7.59 35.00
C LEU A 21 13.28 -6.77 35.93
N ILE A 22 14.43 -6.31 35.42
CA ILE A 22 15.34 -5.44 36.17
C ILE A 22 14.68 -4.11 36.52
N LEU A 23 13.92 -3.52 35.59
CA LEU A 23 13.20 -2.27 35.82
C LEU A 23 12.12 -2.45 36.90
N ILE A 24 11.33 -3.53 36.81
CA ILE A 24 10.32 -3.88 37.83
C ILE A 24 10.98 -4.08 39.19
N TYR A 25 12.11 -4.78 39.23
CA TYR A 25 12.87 -4.99 40.47
C TYR A 25 13.43 -3.68 41.05
N MET A 26 13.91 -2.75 40.22
CA MET A 26 14.37 -1.44 40.70
C MET A 26 13.22 -0.59 41.26
N ILE A 27 12.03 -0.65 40.66
CA ILE A 27 10.87 0.15 41.09
C ILE A 27 10.22 -0.44 42.34
N ILE A 28 10.01 -1.76 42.36
CA ILE A 28 9.25 -2.44 43.41
C ILE A 28 10.17 -2.99 44.50
N GLY A 29 11.33 -3.54 44.14
CA GLY A 29 12.16 -4.36 45.04
C GLY A 29 12.67 -3.62 46.28
N SER A 30 13.11 -2.37 46.13
CA SER A 30 13.58 -1.54 47.25
C SER A 30 12.45 -1.11 48.20
N ASN A 31 11.25 -0.91 47.66
CA ASN A 31 10.08 -0.43 48.39
C ASN A 31 9.08 -1.54 48.75
N PHE A 32 9.38 -2.79 48.39
CA PHE A 32 8.42 -3.90 48.45
C PHE A 32 7.88 -4.08 49.85
N LEU A 33 8.76 -4.10 50.86
CA LEU A 33 8.36 -4.29 52.26
C LEU A 33 7.40 -3.18 52.71
N HIS A 34 7.70 -1.91 52.39
CA HIS A 34 6.87 -0.76 52.75
C HIS A 34 5.52 -0.77 52.02
N ILE A 35 5.52 -1.07 50.71
CA ILE A 35 4.29 -1.20 49.92
C ILE A 35 3.44 -2.36 50.44
N PHE A 36 4.07 -3.48 50.77
CA PHE A 36 3.38 -4.67 51.23
C PHE A 36 2.75 -4.46 52.60
N THR A 37 3.50 -3.93 53.58
CA THR A 37 2.98 -3.69 54.92
C THR A 37 1.87 -2.65 54.90
N ASN A 38 2.02 -1.54 54.18
CA ASN A 38 1.03 -0.46 54.15
C ASN A 38 -0.28 -0.83 53.44
N ASN A 39 -0.26 -1.73 52.46
CA ASN A 39 -1.45 -2.10 51.69
C ASN A 39 -2.09 -3.43 52.13
N PHE A 40 -1.34 -4.32 52.78
CA PHE A 40 -1.79 -5.68 53.07
C PHE A 40 -1.66 -6.10 54.54
N MET A 41 -1.14 -5.26 55.43
CA MET A 41 -1.03 -5.57 56.86
C MET A 41 -1.69 -4.49 57.73
N PHE A 42 -2.25 -4.93 58.85
CA PHE A 42 -2.78 -4.07 59.91
C PHE A 42 -2.20 -4.51 61.28
N ASP A 43 -2.37 -3.69 62.32
CA ASP A 43 -1.75 -3.90 63.64
C ASP A 43 -0.21 -4.04 63.59
N ILE A 44 0.46 -3.25 62.73
CA ILE A 44 1.91 -3.36 62.50
C ILE A 44 2.70 -2.90 63.74
N ARG A 45 3.67 -3.70 64.18
CA ARG A 45 4.58 -3.42 65.30
C ARG A 45 6.00 -3.85 64.99
N GLU A 46 6.98 -3.14 65.56
CA GLU A 46 8.37 -3.56 65.51
C GLU A 46 8.70 -4.45 66.70
N VAL A 47 9.25 -5.64 66.43
CA VAL A 47 9.64 -6.62 67.45
C VAL A 47 11.12 -6.97 67.30
N LYS A 48 11.85 -7.09 68.43
CA LYS A 48 13.26 -7.50 68.44
C LYS A 48 13.37 -8.97 68.83
N VAL A 49 13.90 -9.80 67.94
CA VAL A 49 14.11 -11.24 68.16
C VAL A 49 15.57 -11.58 67.88
N TYR A 50 16.27 -12.16 68.85
CA TYR A 50 17.71 -12.47 68.79
C TYR A 50 18.59 -11.29 68.31
N GLY A 51 18.31 -10.07 68.81
CA GLY A 51 19.08 -8.87 68.48
C GLY A 51 18.80 -8.26 67.10
N LYS A 52 17.86 -8.82 66.33
CA LYS A 52 17.42 -8.28 65.03
C LYS A 52 16.01 -7.69 65.13
N THR A 53 15.76 -6.58 64.42
CA THR A 53 14.44 -5.94 64.31
C THR A 53 13.62 -6.58 63.19
N TYR A 54 12.38 -6.95 63.50
CA TYR A 54 11.40 -7.48 62.56
C TYR A 54 10.12 -6.65 62.63
N ILE A 55 9.35 -6.71 61.55
CA ILE A 55 8.00 -6.14 61.48
C ILE A 55 7.01 -7.28 61.65
N GLU A 56 6.17 -7.20 62.67
CA GLU A 56 5.05 -8.11 62.92
C GLU A 56 3.73 -7.38 62.62
N GLY A 57 2.75 -8.07 62.06
CA GLY A 57 1.42 -7.54 61.86
C GLY A 57 0.47 -8.62 61.33
N LYS A 58 -0.82 -8.32 61.29
CA LYS A 58 -1.85 -9.24 60.77
C LYS A 58 -2.09 -8.95 59.29
N LEU A 59 -2.23 -10.03 58.50
CA LEU A 59 -2.49 -9.93 57.07
C LEU A 59 -3.98 -9.64 56.81
N ASP A 60 -4.25 -8.63 55.99
CA ASP A 60 -5.57 -8.40 55.41
C ASP A 60 -5.75 -9.26 54.14
N TRP A 61 -6.34 -10.43 54.34
CA TRP A 61 -6.59 -11.37 53.26
C TRP A 61 -7.55 -10.83 52.19
N SER A 62 -8.47 -9.92 52.54
CA SER A 62 -9.43 -9.37 51.59
C SER A 62 -8.74 -8.46 50.58
N SER A 63 -7.85 -7.58 51.06
CA SER A 63 -7.06 -6.67 50.24
C SER A 63 -6.10 -7.42 49.32
N ILE A 64 -5.44 -8.48 49.81
CA ILE A 64 -4.58 -9.36 49.00
C ILE A 64 -5.38 -10.03 47.88
N ARG A 65 -6.55 -10.58 48.18
CA ARG A 65 -7.41 -11.25 47.19
C ARG A 65 -7.86 -10.29 46.09
N GLN A 66 -8.35 -9.10 46.44
CA GLN A 66 -8.86 -8.14 45.45
C GLN A 66 -7.74 -7.64 44.51
N THR A 67 -6.60 -7.24 45.08
CA THR A 67 -5.45 -6.77 44.30
C THR A 67 -4.86 -7.86 43.41
N SER A 68 -4.81 -9.11 43.87
CA SER A 68 -4.35 -10.24 43.06
C SER A 68 -5.24 -10.49 41.85
N ILE A 69 -6.56 -10.43 42.02
CA ILE A 69 -7.52 -10.59 40.91
C ILE A 69 -7.36 -9.47 39.89
N LEU A 70 -7.25 -8.22 40.34
CA LEU A 70 -7.04 -7.07 39.45
C LEU A 70 -5.71 -7.19 38.69
N LEU A 71 -4.64 -7.65 39.35
CA LEU A 71 -3.34 -7.87 38.72
C LEU A 71 -3.42 -8.94 37.61
N ILE A 72 -4.13 -10.05 37.85
CA ILE A 72 -4.33 -11.10 36.85
C ILE A 72 -5.05 -10.55 35.62
N TYR A 73 -6.13 -9.78 35.81
CA TYR A 73 -6.84 -9.13 34.71
C TYR A 73 -5.95 -8.15 33.95
N ALA A 74 -5.15 -7.34 34.65
CA ALA A 74 -4.23 -6.40 34.03
C ALA A 74 -3.17 -7.12 33.17
N VAL A 75 -2.58 -8.19 33.69
CA VAL A 75 -1.60 -9.02 32.95
C VAL A 75 -2.25 -9.66 31.72
N TYR A 76 -3.48 -10.17 31.85
CA TYR A 76 -4.23 -10.73 30.73
C TYR A 76 -4.47 -9.68 29.63
N ILE A 77 -4.92 -8.48 29.98
CA ILE A 77 -5.15 -7.39 29.02
C ILE A 77 -3.85 -7.01 28.30
N ILE A 78 -2.74 -6.88 29.03
CA ILE A 78 -1.44 -6.57 28.44
C ILE A 78 -1.01 -7.68 27.46
N ALA A 79 -1.13 -8.95 27.86
CA ALA A 79 -0.81 -10.08 27.01
C ALA A 79 -1.69 -10.12 25.75
N PHE A 80 -2.99 -9.84 25.89
CA PHE A 80 -3.93 -9.76 24.78
C PHE A 80 -3.54 -8.66 23.78
N ILE A 81 -3.25 -7.44 24.26
CA ILE A 81 -2.81 -6.33 23.40
C ILE A 81 -1.50 -6.67 22.67
N ILE A 82 -0.53 -7.26 23.37
CA ILE A 82 0.74 -7.69 22.75
C ILE A 82 0.47 -8.72 21.65
N SER A 83 -0.43 -9.68 21.90
CA SER A 83 -0.79 -10.71 20.92
C SER A 83 -1.43 -10.11 19.67
N GLU A 84 -2.37 -9.17 19.81
CA GLU A 84 -3.01 -8.46 18.71
C GLU A 84 -2.00 -7.67 17.86
N VAL A 85 -1.10 -6.93 18.52
CA VAL A 85 -0.04 -6.18 17.82
C VAL A 85 0.89 -7.13 17.06
N PHE A 86 1.22 -8.28 17.64
CA PHE A 86 2.06 -9.28 16.98
C PHE A 86 1.38 -9.89 15.76
N ILE A 87 0.10 -10.27 15.88
CA ILE A 87 -0.71 -10.78 14.78
C ILE A 87 -0.80 -9.75 13.67
N MET A 88 -1.13 -8.49 13.98
CA MET A 88 -1.23 -7.41 13.00
C MET A 88 0.07 -7.20 12.22
N ARG A 89 1.23 -7.22 12.89
CA ARG A 89 2.54 -7.13 12.22
C ARG A 89 2.76 -8.28 11.25
N LYS A 90 2.37 -9.50 11.65
CA LYS A 90 2.49 -10.68 10.80
C LYS A 90 1.58 -10.64 9.58
N VAL A 91 0.33 -10.22 9.77
CA VAL A 91 -0.63 -10.03 8.68
C VAL A 91 -0.11 -9.00 7.69
N LEU A 92 0.45 -7.88 8.16
CA LEU A 92 1.02 -6.85 7.28
C LEU A 92 2.23 -7.35 6.49
N GLU A 93 3.12 -8.12 7.13
CA GLU A 93 4.29 -8.74 6.45
C GLU A 93 3.84 -9.66 5.31
N VAL A 94 2.83 -10.51 5.55
CA VAL A 94 2.28 -11.42 4.54
C VAL A 94 1.57 -10.64 3.41
N LYS A 95 0.73 -9.65 3.74
CA LYS A 95 0.06 -8.81 2.74
C LYS A 95 1.05 -8.15 1.79
N ASN A 96 2.12 -7.58 2.32
CA ASN A 96 3.14 -6.92 1.51
C ASN A 96 3.90 -7.92 0.63
N ALA A 97 4.20 -9.12 1.15
CA ALA A 97 4.86 -10.17 0.37
C ALA A 97 3.97 -10.64 -0.80
N VAL A 98 2.68 -10.89 -0.55
CA VAL A 98 1.71 -11.28 -1.58
C VAL A 98 1.55 -10.16 -2.62
N ALA A 99 1.46 -8.90 -2.19
CA ALA A 99 1.36 -7.76 -3.11
C ALA A 99 2.58 -7.63 -4.03
N LEU A 100 3.79 -7.86 -3.50
CA LEU A 100 5.02 -7.86 -4.28
C LEU A 100 5.04 -9.02 -5.28
N GLU A 101 4.65 -10.21 -4.85
CA GLU A 101 4.58 -11.39 -5.71
C GLU A 101 3.59 -11.19 -6.86
N ILE A 102 2.40 -10.64 -6.58
CA ILE A 102 1.42 -10.28 -7.62
C ILE A 102 2.01 -9.23 -8.57
N HIS A 103 2.70 -8.21 -8.05
CA HIS A 103 3.33 -7.18 -8.89
C HIS A 103 4.36 -7.78 -9.84
N GLU A 104 5.25 -8.64 -9.36
CA GLU A 104 6.24 -9.34 -10.20
C GLU A 104 5.56 -10.18 -11.27
N ARG A 105 4.49 -10.88 -10.91
CA ARG A 105 3.71 -11.70 -11.84
C ARG A 105 3.04 -10.86 -12.94
N ILE A 106 2.50 -9.68 -12.62
CA ILE A 106 1.97 -8.74 -13.62
C ILE A 106 3.08 -8.33 -14.60
N GLN A 107 4.28 -8.01 -14.11
CA GLN A 107 5.41 -7.63 -14.96
C GLN A 107 5.85 -8.78 -15.88
N MET A 108 5.89 -10.01 -15.35
CA MET A 108 6.18 -11.20 -16.16
C MET A 108 5.16 -11.36 -17.28
N LEU A 109 3.87 -11.32 -16.96
CA LEU A 109 2.79 -11.48 -17.93
C LEU A 109 2.78 -10.39 -19.01
N LYS A 110 3.04 -9.14 -18.62
CA LYS A 110 3.21 -8.02 -19.55
C LYS A 110 4.35 -8.25 -20.54
N ASN A 111 5.42 -8.89 -20.10
CA ASN A 111 6.58 -9.22 -20.93
C ASN A 111 6.44 -10.59 -21.64
N ASN A 112 5.24 -11.16 -21.70
CA ASN A 112 4.94 -12.48 -22.27
C ASN A 112 5.70 -13.65 -21.63
N LEU A 113 6.14 -13.48 -20.37
CA LEU A 113 6.73 -14.55 -19.57
C LEU A 113 5.62 -15.29 -18.81
N VAL A 114 5.77 -16.61 -18.68
CA VAL A 114 4.84 -17.44 -17.92
C VAL A 114 5.33 -17.55 -16.47
N PRO A 115 4.59 -17.04 -15.49
CA PRO A 115 4.95 -17.19 -14.08
C PRO A 115 4.93 -18.67 -13.66
N GLU A 116 5.59 -18.98 -12.55
CA GLU A 116 5.53 -20.31 -11.94
C GLU A 116 4.06 -20.71 -11.63
N ASN A 117 3.69 -21.92 -12.03
CA ASN A 117 2.32 -22.42 -11.87
C ASN A 117 2.01 -22.72 -10.39
N LYS A 118 1.45 -21.73 -9.71
CA LYS A 118 0.97 -21.83 -8.33
C LYS A 118 -0.55 -21.78 -8.33
N LEU A 119 -1.18 -22.80 -7.77
CA LEU A 119 -2.63 -22.95 -7.75
C LEU A 119 -3.35 -21.72 -7.16
N GLU A 120 -2.74 -21.10 -6.14
CA GLU A 120 -3.25 -19.91 -5.45
C GLU A 120 -3.38 -18.67 -6.37
N TYR A 121 -2.57 -18.60 -7.43
CA TYR A 121 -2.51 -17.46 -8.35
C TYR A 121 -3.11 -17.74 -9.72
N LEU A 122 -3.52 -18.97 -10.03
CA LEU A 122 -3.99 -19.37 -11.37
C LEU A 122 -5.18 -18.52 -11.87
N GLY A 123 -6.12 -18.20 -10.98
CA GLY A 123 -7.26 -17.34 -11.31
C GLY A 123 -6.83 -15.91 -11.63
N ILE A 124 -5.97 -15.35 -10.77
CA ILE A 124 -5.41 -14.00 -10.91
C ILE A 124 -4.62 -13.89 -12.23
N ASP A 125 -3.83 -14.90 -12.58
CA ASP A 125 -3.04 -14.93 -13.80
C ASP A 125 -3.88 -14.91 -15.07
N LYS A 126 -4.97 -15.68 -15.05
CA LYS A 126 -5.90 -15.73 -16.16
C LYS A 126 -6.59 -14.37 -16.37
N GLU A 127 -7.00 -13.73 -15.28
CA GLU A 127 -7.63 -12.42 -15.31
C GLU A 127 -6.66 -11.33 -15.79
N ILE A 128 -5.42 -11.32 -15.28
CA ILE A 128 -4.39 -10.38 -15.73
C ILE A 128 -4.09 -10.57 -17.23
N LYS A 129 -3.97 -11.81 -17.71
CA LYS A 129 -3.76 -12.09 -19.13
C LYS A 129 -4.90 -11.55 -19.99
N ALA A 130 -6.15 -11.81 -19.60
CA ALA A 130 -7.32 -11.31 -20.31
C ALA A 130 -7.33 -9.77 -20.38
N LEU A 131 -7.01 -9.10 -19.27
CA LEU A 131 -6.90 -7.64 -19.24
C LEU A 131 -5.77 -7.13 -20.15
N ILE A 132 -4.61 -7.79 -20.17
CA ILE A 132 -3.50 -7.39 -21.06
C ILE A 132 -3.92 -7.52 -22.54
N GLU A 133 -4.62 -8.60 -22.89
CA GLU A 133 -5.10 -8.87 -24.24
C GLU A 133 -6.13 -7.81 -24.69
N GLU A 134 -7.14 -7.54 -23.86
CA GLU A 134 -8.13 -6.48 -24.10
C GLU A 134 -7.47 -5.11 -24.28
N ARG A 135 -6.47 -4.79 -23.44
CA ARG A 135 -5.73 -3.53 -23.54
C ARG A 135 -4.95 -3.42 -24.85
N ASN A 136 -4.35 -4.51 -25.32
CA ASN A 136 -3.65 -4.52 -26.60
C ASN A 136 -4.60 -4.35 -27.79
N GLU A 137 -5.78 -4.97 -27.73
CA GLU A 137 -6.83 -4.79 -28.75
C GLU A 137 -7.30 -3.33 -28.83
N LEU A 138 -7.56 -2.70 -27.67
CA LEU A 138 -7.97 -1.30 -27.60
C LEU A 138 -6.89 -0.34 -28.14
N ILE A 139 -5.62 -0.61 -27.87
CA ILE A 139 -4.51 0.17 -28.41
C ILE A 139 -4.48 0.07 -29.93
N LYS A 140 -4.63 -1.14 -30.48
CA LYS A 140 -4.67 -1.36 -31.92
C LYS A 140 -5.85 -0.64 -32.58
N GLN A 141 -7.05 -0.75 -32.00
CA GLN A 141 -8.22 -0.04 -32.49
C GLN A 141 -8.03 1.48 -32.48
N ASN A 142 -7.44 2.05 -31.43
CA ASN A 142 -7.13 3.47 -31.39
C ASN A 142 -6.14 3.88 -32.49
N GLN A 143 -5.09 3.08 -32.70
CA GLN A 143 -4.13 3.34 -33.78
C GLN A 143 -4.81 3.32 -35.15
N ASP A 144 -5.66 2.33 -35.41
CA ASP A 144 -6.41 2.22 -36.66
C ASP A 144 -7.37 3.42 -36.86
N GLN A 145 -8.01 3.89 -35.79
CA GLN A 145 -8.86 5.09 -35.82
C GLN A 145 -8.06 6.36 -36.13
N VAL A 146 -6.89 6.53 -35.52
CA VAL A 146 -6.00 7.68 -35.80
C VAL A 146 -5.52 7.67 -37.24
N ILE A 147 -5.13 6.50 -37.77
CA ILE A 147 -4.72 6.36 -39.16
C ILE A 147 -5.86 6.72 -40.11
N GLN A 148 -7.06 6.18 -39.88
CA GLN A 148 -8.25 6.49 -40.68
C GLN A 148 -8.61 7.98 -40.62
N HIS A 149 -8.53 8.59 -39.43
CA HIS A 149 -8.76 10.02 -39.27
C HIS A 149 -7.76 10.85 -40.08
N ASN A 150 -6.47 10.53 -39.97
CA ASN A 150 -5.42 11.24 -40.71
C ASN A 150 -5.57 11.08 -42.23
N GLN A 151 -5.93 9.89 -42.70
CA GLN A 151 -6.23 9.65 -44.12
C GLN A 151 -7.44 10.47 -44.58
N SER A 152 -8.52 10.48 -43.79
CA SER A 152 -9.70 11.32 -44.08
C SER A 152 -9.33 12.80 -44.16
N MET A 153 -8.53 13.31 -43.22
CA MET A 153 -8.07 14.70 -43.25
C MET A 153 -7.20 14.99 -44.49
N ALA A 154 -6.33 14.05 -44.89
CA ALA A 154 -5.51 14.19 -46.09
C ALA A 154 -6.37 14.22 -47.37
N PHE A 155 -7.40 13.38 -47.47
CA PHE A 155 -8.35 13.42 -48.58
C PHE A 155 -9.11 14.75 -48.63
N LEU A 156 -9.63 15.22 -47.49
CA LEU A 156 -10.30 16.53 -47.42
C LEU A 156 -9.37 17.67 -47.84
N ALA A 157 -8.12 17.67 -47.39
CA ALA A 157 -7.14 18.69 -47.77
C ALA A 157 -6.85 18.67 -49.28
N HIS A 158 -6.74 17.48 -49.89
CA HIS A 158 -6.59 17.32 -51.34
C HIS A 158 -7.79 17.89 -52.10
N ASP A 159 -9.00 17.55 -51.66
CA ASP A 159 -10.25 17.97 -52.28
C ASP A 159 -10.50 19.47 -52.12
N LEU A 160 -9.94 20.12 -51.11
CA LEU A 160 -9.95 21.58 -50.95
C LEU A 160 -8.88 22.27 -51.81
N LYS A 161 -7.69 21.68 -51.97
CA LYS A 161 -6.59 22.28 -52.74
C LYS A 161 -6.93 22.41 -54.23
N THR A 162 -7.61 21.41 -54.78
CA THR A 162 -7.97 21.35 -56.21
C THR A 162 -8.85 22.53 -56.66
N PRO A 163 -10.03 22.78 -56.06
CA PRO A 163 -10.87 23.91 -56.43
C PRO A 163 -10.22 25.25 -56.10
N LEU A 164 -9.47 25.35 -54.99
CA LEU A 164 -8.74 26.59 -54.66
C LEU A 164 -7.70 26.94 -55.72
N THR A 165 -6.97 25.94 -56.22
CA THR A 165 -5.98 26.11 -57.29
C THR A 165 -6.67 26.53 -58.59
N SER A 166 -7.81 25.92 -58.92
CA SER A 166 -8.62 26.33 -60.08
C SER A 166 -9.11 27.77 -59.96
N ILE A 167 -9.68 28.16 -58.81
CA ILE A 167 -10.14 29.53 -58.53
C ILE A 167 -8.96 30.51 -58.67
N PHE A 168 -7.82 30.22 -58.04
CA PHE A 168 -6.63 31.06 -58.14
C PHE A 168 -6.14 31.21 -59.59
N GLY A 169 -6.14 30.14 -60.37
CA GLY A 169 -5.80 30.17 -61.80
C GLY A 169 -6.74 31.05 -62.62
N TYR A 170 -8.05 30.93 -62.43
CA TYR A 170 -9.03 31.78 -63.12
C TYR A 170 -8.92 33.26 -62.70
N VAL A 171 -8.64 33.54 -61.42
CA VAL A 171 -8.39 34.90 -60.94
C VAL A 171 -7.11 35.48 -61.53
N SER A 172 -6.03 34.70 -61.64
CA SER A 172 -4.78 35.15 -62.29
C SER A 172 -5.01 35.48 -63.76
N LEU A 173 -5.70 34.62 -64.52
CA LEU A 173 -6.04 34.89 -65.92
C LEU A 173 -6.84 36.19 -66.09
N LEU A 174 -7.75 36.49 -65.15
CA LEU A 174 -8.51 37.74 -65.15
C LEU A 174 -7.67 38.99 -64.84
N LEU A 175 -6.54 38.85 -64.13
CA LEU A 175 -5.65 39.94 -63.73
C LEU A 175 -4.52 40.16 -64.75
N ASP A 176 -3.96 39.10 -65.32
CA ASP A 176 -2.74 39.14 -66.12
C ASP A 176 -2.99 39.37 -67.63
N GLU A 177 -4.22 39.16 -68.14
CA GLU A 177 -4.57 39.43 -69.54
C GLU A 177 -5.24 40.82 -69.72
N PRO A 178 -4.52 41.83 -70.26
CA PRO A 178 -5.04 43.20 -70.37
C PRO A 178 -6.15 43.38 -71.43
N ASN A 179 -6.37 42.41 -72.32
CA ASN A 179 -7.39 42.45 -73.39
C ASN A 179 -8.29 41.21 -73.37
N ILE A 180 -8.72 40.77 -72.20
CA ILE A 180 -9.63 39.62 -72.09
C ILE A 180 -10.99 39.96 -72.73
N SER A 181 -11.54 39.05 -73.54
CA SER A 181 -12.87 39.27 -74.13
C SER A 181 -13.96 39.24 -73.06
N GLU A 182 -15.02 40.04 -73.24
CA GLU A 182 -16.20 40.05 -72.35
C GLU A 182 -16.82 38.65 -72.16
N GLU A 183 -16.78 37.83 -73.21
CA GLU A 183 -17.27 36.45 -73.19
C GLU A 183 -16.43 35.54 -72.28
N ASN A 184 -15.10 35.60 -72.40
CA ASN A 184 -14.19 34.83 -71.55
C ASN A 184 -14.21 35.30 -70.10
N ARG A 185 -14.32 36.62 -69.87
CA ARG A 185 -14.48 37.21 -68.53
C ARG A 185 -15.72 36.67 -67.82
N LYS A 186 -16.88 36.69 -68.48
CA LYS A 186 -18.13 36.12 -67.93
C LYS A 186 -18.03 34.62 -67.70
N LYS A 187 -17.35 33.90 -68.58
CA LYS A 187 -17.12 32.46 -68.45
C LYS A 187 -16.30 32.12 -67.21
N TYR A 188 -15.18 32.81 -66.97
CA TYR A 188 -14.35 32.58 -65.77
C TYR A 188 -15.04 32.99 -64.48
N LEU A 189 -15.75 34.12 -64.46
CA LEU A 189 -16.54 34.56 -63.30
C LEU A 189 -17.71 33.65 -62.95
N LYS A 190 -18.21 32.83 -63.89
CA LYS A 190 -19.27 31.85 -63.64
C LYS A 190 -18.74 30.55 -63.03
N ILE A 191 -17.43 30.29 -63.16
CA ILE A 191 -16.77 29.08 -62.63
C ILE A 191 -16.31 29.30 -61.18
N ILE A 192 -15.95 30.54 -60.83
CA ILE A 192 -15.68 31.00 -59.46
C ILE A 192 -17.01 31.11 -58.70
#